data_AF-A0A2R4T9E6-F1
#
_entry.id   AF-A0A2R4T9E6-F1
#
_cell.length_a   1.000
_cell.length_b   1.000
_cell.length_c   1.000
_cell.angle_alpha   90.00
_cell.angle_beta   90.00
_cell.angle_gamma   90.00
#
_symmetry.space_group_name_H-M   'P 1'
#
loop_
_entity.id
_entity.type
_entity.pdbx_description
1 polymer ?
#
loop_
_entity_poly.entity_id
_entity_poly.type
_entity_poly.pdbx_seq_one_letter_code
_entity_poly.pdbx_strand_id
1 'polypeptide(L)'
;MARPRRIVLVRHGESEGNADDTVYEREPDHALRLTATGWDQAEATGARLRELFGREPVSVYVSPYRRTHETFRAFDLDPERVRIREEPRLREQDWGNWQDREDVRLQKAYRDAYGHFFYRFAQGESGADVYDRVGAFLESLYRSFEAPDHPPNVLLVTHGLTMRLFCMRWFHWSVAEFESLSNPGNGETRILQLGDDGRYTLDRPFERWRTPEPYGVTG
;
A
#
# COMPACT_ATOMS: atom_id res chain seq x y z
N MET A 1 23.05 -8.42 9.39
CA MET A 1 22.15 -8.01 8.29
C MET A 1 21.62 -6.64 8.63
N ALA A 2 21.80 -5.63 7.76
CA ALA A 2 21.37 -4.27 8.04
C ALA A 2 19.85 -4.20 7.82
N ARG A 3 19.07 -4.39 8.89
CA ARG A 3 17.62 -4.20 8.82
C ARG A 3 17.33 -2.69 8.81
N PRO A 4 16.46 -2.19 7.92
CA PRO A 4 16.08 -0.79 7.98
C PRO A 4 15.41 -0.52 9.33
N ARG A 5 15.73 0.63 9.92
CA ARG A 5 15.10 1.05 11.17
C ARG A 5 13.62 1.36 10.97
N ARG A 6 13.23 1.78 9.75
CA ARG A 6 11.86 2.14 9.39
C ARG A 6 11.48 1.61 8.02
N ILE A 7 10.27 1.07 7.91
CA ILE A 7 9.60 0.80 6.63
C ILE A 7 8.31 1.60 6.63
N VAL A 8 8.24 2.63 5.78
CA VAL A 8 7.11 3.53 5.68
C VAL A 8 6.27 3.12 4.48
N LEU A 9 5.00 2.83 4.72
CA LEU A 9 3.98 2.60 3.71
C LEU A 9 3.17 3.88 3.52
N VAL A 10 2.88 4.25 2.28
CA VAL A 10 2.03 5.42 1.98
C VAL A 10 0.99 5.04 0.94
N ARG A 11 -0.28 5.31 1.24
CA ARG A 11 -1.35 5.27 0.23
C ARG A 11 -1.24 6.52 -0.64
N HIS A 12 -1.39 6.37 -1.95
CA HIS A 12 -1.46 7.51 -2.86
C HIS A 12 -2.49 8.59 -2.41
N GLY A 13 -2.26 9.83 -2.81
CA GLY A 13 -3.24 10.92 -2.65
C GLY A 13 -4.54 10.63 -3.39
N GLU A 14 -5.60 11.39 -3.14
CA GLU A 14 -6.88 11.23 -3.82
C GLU A 14 -6.70 11.24 -5.34
N SER A 15 -7.20 10.20 -6.01
CA SER A 15 -7.23 10.12 -7.47
C SER A 15 -8.57 10.54 -8.04
N GLU A 16 -8.61 10.79 -9.35
CA GLU A 16 -9.86 11.05 -10.08
C GLU A 16 -10.89 9.95 -9.82
N GLY A 17 -10.45 8.68 -9.81
CA GLY A 17 -11.32 7.54 -9.49
C GLY A 17 -11.63 7.34 -8.00
N ASN A 18 -11.07 8.12 -7.08
CA ASN A 18 -11.57 8.21 -5.71
C ASN A 18 -12.66 9.28 -5.57
N ALA A 19 -12.52 10.38 -6.32
CA ALA A 19 -13.49 11.47 -6.34
C ALA A 19 -14.74 11.13 -7.18
N ASP A 20 -14.54 10.43 -8.30
CA ASP A 20 -15.60 10.05 -9.24
C ASP A 20 -15.34 8.66 -9.83
N ASP A 21 -16.07 7.67 -9.33
CA ASP A 21 -16.04 6.28 -9.81
C ASP A 21 -16.43 6.12 -11.30
N THR A 22 -17.03 7.13 -11.95
CA THR A 22 -17.43 7.00 -13.38
C THR A 22 -16.24 7.06 -14.34
N VAL A 23 -15.07 7.53 -13.87
CA VAL A 23 -13.88 7.65 -14.70
C VAL A 23 -13.35 6.29 -15.18
N TYR A 24 -13.60 5.21 -14.44
CA TYR A 24 -13.17 3.85 -14.77
C TYR A 24 -13.83 3.29 -16.06
N GLU A 25 -14.89 3.93 -16.55
CA GLU A 25 -15.51 3.58 -17.84
C GLU A 25 -14.67 4.05 -19.04
N ARG A 26 -13.77 5.02 -18.85
CA ARG A 26 -13.08 5.74 -19.93
C ARG A 26 -11.57 5.72 -19.80
N GLU A 27 -11.05 5.57 -18.59
CA GLU A 27 -9.63 5.54 -18.30
C GLU A 27 -9.28 4.33 -17.43
N PRO A 28 -8.26 3.54 -17.81
CA PRO A 28 -7.89 2.36 -17.03
C PRO A 28 -7.33 2.78 -15.66
N ASP A 29 -7.59 2.00 -14.62
CA ASP A 29 -7.26 2.33 -13.23
C ASP A 29 -5.80 2.79 -13.05
N HIS A 30 -4.85 2.07 -13.66
CA HIS A 30 -3.42 2.39 -13.54
C HIS A 30 -3.03 3.77 -14.08
N ALA A 31 -3.83 4.36 -14.98
CA ALA A 31 -3.55 5.64 -15.64
C ALA A 31 -4.15 6.85 -14.91
N LEU A 32 -5.09 6.64 -13.97
CA LEU A 32 -5.77 7.71 -13.27
C LEU A 32 -4.83 8.64 -12.50
N ARG A 33 -5.12 9.95 -12.57
CA ARG A 33 -4.31 11.01 -12.00
C ARG A 33 -4.72 11.33 -10.57
N LEU A 34 -3.87 12.06 -9.87
CA LEU A 34 -4.27 12.76 -8.65
C LEU A 34 -5.21 13.93 -8.95
N THR A 35 -6.18 14.15 -8.06
CA THR A 35 -6.97 15.40 -8.01
C THR A 35 -6.12 16.51 -7.39
N ALA A 36 -6.60 17.75 -7.42
CA ALA A 36 -5.97 18.86 -6.69
C ALA A 36 -5.83 18.55 -5.19
N THR A 37 -6.90 18.01 -4.58
CA THR A 37 -6.89 17.50 -3.20
C THR A 37 -5.81 16.43 -3.00
N GLY A 38 -5.65 15.53 -3.96
CA GLY A 38 -4.63 14.48 -3.92
C GLY A 38 -3.20 15.01 -3.93
N TRP A 39 -2.95 16.09 -4.70
CA TRP A 39 -1.68 16.80 -4.67
C TRP A 39 -1.42 17.44 -3.30
N ASP A 40 -2.39 18.18 -2.75
CA ASP A 40 -2.28 18.80 -1.42
C ASP A 40 -2.00 17.75 -0.32
N GLN A 41 -2.70 16.61 -0.37
CA GLN A 41 -2.48 15.49 0.53
C GLN A 41 -1.06 14.93 0.40
N ALA A 42 -0.58 14.74 -0.83
CA ALA A 42 0.74 14.20 -1.10
C ALA A 42 1.85 15.16 -0.66
N GLU A 43 1.72 16.46 -0.89
CA GLU A 43 2.66 17.48 -0.42
C GLU A 43 2.73 17.51 1.12
N ALA A 44 1.58 17.47 1.80
CA ALA A 44 1.52 17.42 3.25
C ALA A 44 2.18 16.15 3.82
N THR A 45 1.99 15.00 3.16
CA THR A 45 2.69 13.76 3.51
C THR A 45 4.19 13.87 3.23
N GLY A 46 4.58 14.47 2.12
CA GLY A 46 5.97 14.78 1.77
C GLY A 46 6.70 15.57 2.84
N ALA A 47 6.08 16.64 3.35
CA ALA A 47 6.63 17.45 4.42
C ALA A 47 6.95 16.62 5.68
N ARG A 48 6.01 15.76 6.09
CA ARG A 48 6.22 14.84 7.23
C ARG A 48 7.31 13.81 6.97
N LEU A 49 7.41 13.29 5.74
CA LEU A 49 8.45 12.33 5.37
C LEU A 49 9.85 12.95 5.37
N ARG A 50 9.99 14.19 4.87
CA ARG A 50 11.26 14.93 4.92
C ARG A 50 11.71 15.19 6.36
N GLU A 51 10.80 15.52 7.26
CA GLU A 51 11.08 15.64 8.69
C GLU A 51 11.50 14.29 9.30
N LEU A 52 10.74 13.23 9.01
CA LEU A 52 10.99 11.88 9.55
C LEU A 52 12.35 11.30 9.12
N PHE A 53 12.72 11.47 7.84
CA PHE A 53 13.97 10.94 7.30
C PHE A 53 15.15 11.89 7.54
N GLY A 54 14.91 13.18 7.69
CA GLY A 54 15.95 14.20 7.80
C GLY A 54 16.92 14.11 6.63
N ARG A 55 18.19 13.79 6.92
CA ARG A 55 19.26 13.62 5.92
C ARG A 55 19.62 12.17 5.65
N GLU A 56 18.88 11.22 6.20
CA GLU A 56 19.18 9.80 6.08
C GLU A 56 18.82 9.29 4.68
N PRO A 57 19.58 8.36 4.10
CA PRO A 57 19.24 7.79 2.81
C PRO A 57 17.95 6.94 2.91
N VAL A 58 17.24 6.82 1.79
CA VAL A 58 15.95 6.10 1.71
C VAL A 58 15.94 5.19 0.48
N SER A 59 15.57 3.92 0.66
CA SER A 59 15.26 3.01 -0.44
C SER A 59 13.77 3.12 -0.77
N VAL A 60 13.43 3.64 -1.94
CA VAL A 60 12.05 3.91 -2.36
C VAL A 60 11.58 2.86 -3.36
N TYR A 61 10.40 2.31 -3.13
CA TYR A 61 9.67 1.46 -4.07
C TYR A 61 8.32 2.09 -4.38
N VAL A 62 8.03 2.30 -5.66
CA VAL A 62 6.81 2.97 -6.12
C VAL A 62 6.03 2.02 -6.99
N SER A 63 4.73 1.87 -6.74
CA SER A 63 3.83 1.18 -7.65
C SER A 63 3.84 1.85 -9.03
N PRO A 64 3.68 1.08 -10.13
CA PRO A 64 3.71 1.63 -11.49
C PRO A 64 2.52 2.54 -11.83
N TYR A 65 1.54 2.68 -10.94
CA TYR A 65 0.35 3.48 -11.22
C TYR A 65 0.67 4.96 -11.24
N ARG A 66 0.00 5.71 -12.12
CA ARG A 66 0.26 7.13 -12.29
C ARG A 66 0.08 7.91 -10.99
N ARG A 67 -1.03 7.71 -10.28
CA ARG A 67 -1.31 8.34 -8.98
C ARG A 67 -0.23 8.08 -7.92
N THR A 68 0.42 6.92 -7.92
CA THR A 68 1.52 6.63 -6.98
C THR A 68 2.80 7.35 -7.37
N HIS A 69 3.10 7.45 -8.66
CA HIS A 69 4.21 8.26 -9.16
C HIS A 69 4.01 9.76 -8.93
N GLU A 70 2.81 10.29 -9.17
CA GLU A 70 2.46 11.69 -8.89
C GLU A 70 2.53 11.98 -7.38
N THR A 71 2.03 11.07 -6.54
CA THR A 71 2.14 11.18 -5.08
C THR A 71 3.61 11.22 -4.65
N PHE A 72 4.43 10.30 -5.15
CA PHE A 72 5.86 10.26 -4.83
C PHE A 72 6.58 11.53 -5.28
N ARG A 73 6.26 12.06 -6.45
CA ARG A 73 6.82 13.31 -6.96
C ARG A 73 6.53 14.49 -6.03
N ALA A 74 5.31 14.57 -5.49
CA ALA A 74 4.91 15.61 -4.54
C ALA A 74 5.65 15.51 -3.19
N PHE A 75 6.29 14.37 -2.88
CA PHE A 75 7.08 14.26 -1.66
C PHE A 75 8.36 15.08 -1.67
N ASP A 76 8.84 15.51 -2.84
CA ASP A 76 9.99 16.39 -3.01
C ASP A 76 11.20 15.95 -2.15
N LEU A 77 11.50 14.66 -2.19
CA LEU A 77 12.65 14.09 -1.47
C LEU A 77 13.95 14.40 -2.22
N ASP A 78 15.02 14.65 -1.47
CA ASP A 78 16.37 14.91 -2.00
C ASP A 78 16.83 13.75 -2.92
N PRO A 79 16.98 13.97 -4.25
CA PRO A 79 17.38 12.94 -5.21
C PRO A 79 18.72 12.28 -4.88
N GLU A 80 19.63 12.98 -4.19
CA GLU A 80 20.93 12.43 -3.80
C GLU A 80 20.82 11.43 -2.64
N ARG A 81 19.68 11.39 -1.95
CA ARG A 81 19.44 10.53 -0.78
C ARG A 81 18.50 9.38 -1.06
N VAL A 82 17.83 9.37 -2.21
CA VAL A 82 16.83 8.35 -2.52
C VAL A 82 17.33 7.39 -3.59
N ARG A 83 17.13 6.09 -3.33
CA ARG A 83 17.29 5.04 -4.34
C ARG A 83 15.91 4.57 -4.78
N ILE A 84 15.47 5.02 -5.95
CA ILE A 84 14.11 4.78 -6.44
C ILE A 84 14.06 3.53 -7.32
N ARG A 85 13.03 2.71 -7.12
CA ARG A 85 12.69 1.59 -8.00
C ARG A 85 11.19 1.55 -8.22
N GLU A 86 10.77 1.35 -9.46
CA GLU A 86 9.40 0.93 -9.73
C GLU A 86 9.24 -0.54 -9.35
N GLU A 87 8.12 -0.89 -8.71
CA GLU A 87 7.82 -2.25 -8.26
C GLU A 87 6.39 -2.64 -8.67
N PRO A 88 6.24 -3.39 -9.77
CA PRO A 88 4.93 -3.83 -10.27
C PRO A 88 4.12 -4.65 -9.26
N ARG A 89 4.78 -5.37 -8.34
CA ARG A 89 4.10 -6.16 -7.31
C ARG A 89 3.47 -5.31 -6.19
N LEU A 90 3.65 -3.99 -6.21
CA LEU A 90 3.00 -3.03 -5.28
C LEU A 90 1.78 -2.32 -5.88
N ARG A 91 1.32 -2.67 -7.08
CA ARG A 91 0.06 -2.17 -7.68
C ARG A 91 -1.17 -2.55 -6.86
N GLU A 92 -2.30 -1.88 -7.07
CA GLU A 92 -3.56 -2.23 -6.38
C GLU A 92 -4.12 -3.57 -6.87
N GLN A 93 -5.09 -4.14 -6.13
CA GLN A 93 -5.92 -5.24 -6.64
C GLN A 93 -6.51 -4.87 -7.99
N ASP A 94 -6.28 -5.71 -8.98
CA ASP A 94 -6.90 -5.58 -10.30
C ASP A 94 -8.37 -6.01 -10.24
N TRP A 95 -9.26 -5.21 -10.83
CA TRP A 95 -10.70 -5.50 -10.89
C TRP A 95 -11.12 -5.93 -12.30
N GLY A 96 -10.18 -5.99 -13.25
CA GLY A 96 -10.41 -6.28 -14.67
C GLY A 96 -10.33 -5.03 -15.56
N ASN A 97 -10.42 -5.26 -16.88
CA ASN A 97 -10.05 -4.29 -17.90
C ASN A 97 -11.00 -3.08 -18.03
N TRP A 98 -12.29 -3.33 -18.28
CA TRP A 98 -13.30 -2.30 -18.48
C TRP A 98 -14.43 -2.49 -17.50
N GLN A 99 -14.83 -1.41 -16.86
CA GLN A 99 -15.66 -1.41 -15.67
C GLN A 99 -16.93 -0.59 -15.93
N ASP A 100 -18.04 -1.28 -16.24
CA ASP A 100 -19.38 -0.66 -16.20
C ASP A 100 -19.70 -0.25 -14.76
N ARG A 101 -20.17 0.98 -14.54
CA ARG A 101 -20.42 1.50 -13.18
C ARG A 101 -21.41 0.65 -12.38
N GLU A 102 -22.44 0.09 -13.01
CA GLU A 102 -23.39 -0.77 -12.31
C GLU A 102 -22.74 -2.09 -11.91
N ASP A 103 -21.91 -2.68 -12.78
CA ASP A 103 -21.15 -3.88 -12.48
C ASP A 103 -20.12 -3.62 -11.36
N VAL A 104 -19.39 -2.50 -11.40
CA VAL A 104 -18.45 -2.11 -10.33
C VAL A 104 -19.15 -1.97 -8.99
N ARG A 105 -20.30 -1.29 -8.94
CA ARG A 105 -21.07 -1.13 -7.71
C ARG A 105 -21.56 -2.46 -7.18
N LEU A 106 -22.04 -3.33 -8.07
CA LEU A 106 -22.50 -4.67 -7.72
C LEU A 106 -21.35 -5.54 -7.19
N GLN A 107 -20.19 -5.52 -7.85
CA GLN A 107 -19.00 -6.25 -7.44
C GLN A 107 -18.43 -5.72 -6.12
N LYS A 108 -18.45 -4.40 -5.88
CA LYS A 108 -18.12 -3.82 -4.56
C LYS A 108 -19.02 -4.41 -3.47
N ALA A 109 -20.34 -4.42 -3.69
CA ALA A 109 -21.30 -4.97 -2.74
C ALA A 109 -21.10 -6.48 -2.50
N TYR A 110 -20.87 -7.26 -3.57
CA TYR A 110 -20.58 -8.69 -3.44
C TYR A 110 -19.26 -8.96 -2.72
N ARG A 111 -18.22 -8.18 -3.00
CA ARG A 111 -16.95 -8.26 -2.29
C ARG A 111 -17.10 -7.97 -0.81
N ASP A 112 -17.84 -6.92 -0.46
CA ASP A 112 -18.06 -6.53 0.94
C ASP A 112 -18.88 -7.59 1.69
N ALA A 113 -19.82 -8.27 1.02
CA ALA A 113 -20.57 -9.39 1.58
C ALA A 113 -19.77 -10.70 1.68
N TYR A 114 -18.89 -10.97 0.70
CA TYR A 114 -18.13 -12.22 0.61
C TYR A 114 -16.83 -12.20 1.42
N GLY A 115 -16.16 -11.05 1.51
CA GLY A 115 -14.84 -10.86 2.13
C GLY A 115 -13.80 -10.39 1.12
N HIS A 116 -12.99 -9.41 1.52
CA HIS A 116 -11.97 -8.76 0.68
C HIS A 116 -10.81 -9.69 0.31
N PHE A 117 -10.51 -10.68 1.15
CA PHE A 117 -9.40 -11.60 0.95
C PHE A 117 -9.70 -12.63 -0.13
N PHE A 118 -10.89 -13.23 -0.11
CA PHE A 118 -11.21 -14.37 -0.99
C PHE A 118 -12.04 -14.02 -2.22
N TYR A 119 -12.79 -12.92 -2.21
CA TYR A 119 -13.58 -12.53 -3.38
C TYR A 119 -12.68 -12.24 -4.58
N ARG A 120 -12.92 -12.93 -5.69
CA ARG A 120 -12.19 -12.74 -6.95
C ARG A 120 -13.07 -12.07 -7.98
N PHE A 121 -12.57 -10.97 -8.53
CA PHE A 121 -13.17 -10.32 -9.69
C PHE A 121 -13.00 -11.21 -10.94
N ALA A 122 -14.03 -11.30 -11.80
CA ALA A 122 -14.06 -12.27 -12.91
C ALA A 122 -12.85 -12.17 -13.87
N GLN A 123 -12.29 -10.97 -14.05
CA GLN A 123 -11.08 -10.72 -14.85
C GLN A 123 -9.98 -10.03 -14.03
N GLY A 124 -10.08 -10.09 -12.70
CA GLY A 124 -9.17 -9.41 -11.80
C GLY A 124 -8.53 -10.35 -10.78
N GLU A 125 -8.15 -9.78 -9.65
CA GLU A 125 -7.46 -10.46 -8.55
C GLU A 125 -8.41 -10.67 -7.37
N SER A 126 -8.17 -11.71 -6.58
CA SER A 126 -8.62 -11.71 -5.18
C SER A 126 -7.58 -11.04 -4.26
N GLY A 127 -7.96 -10.75 -3.02
CA GLY A 127 -6.98 -10.34 -2.01
C GLY A 127 -5.89 -11.39 -1.76
N ALA A 128 -6.18 -12.68 -1.95
CA ALA A 128 -5.21 -13.77 -1.89
C ALA A 128 -4.18 -13.69 -3.04
N ASP A 129 -4.61 -13.35 -4.27
CA ASP A 129 -3.67 -13.15 -5.39
C ASP A 129 -2.71 -11.98 -5.09
N VAL A 130 -3.24 -10.89 -4.50
CA VAL A 130 -2.44 -9.75 -4.05
C VAL A 130 -1.48 -10.15 -2.91
N TYR A 131 -1.94 -10.94 -1.96
CA TYR A 131 -1.13 -11.48 -0.86
C TYR A 131 0.08 -12.26 -1.37
N ASP A 132 -0.11 -13.12 -2.39
CA ASP A 132 0.96 -13.94 -2.95
C ASP A 132 2.05 -13.11 -3.62
N ARG A 133 1.67 -12.14 -4.47
CA ARG A 133 2.67 -11.26 -5.10
C ARG A 133 3.39 -10.35 -4.11
N VAL A 134 2.71 -9.92 -3.04
CA VAL A 134 3.32 -9.18 -1.93
C VAL A 134 4.32 -10.08 -1.20
N GLY A 135 4.00 -11.35 -0.99
CA GLY A 135 4.93 -12.36 -0.48
C GLY A 135 6.20 -12.46 -1.33
N ALA A 136 6.07 -12.57 -2.65
CA ALA A 136 7.22 -12.59 -3.57
C ALA A 136 8.04 -11.30 -3.54
N PHE A 137 7.38 -10.14 -3.38
CA PHE A 137 8.08 -8.87 -3.18
C PHE A 137 8.89 -8.85 -1.87
N LEU A 138 8.32 -9.35 -0.77
CA LEU A 138 9.02 -9.40 0.52
C LEU A 138 10.30 -10.22 0.46
N GLU A 139 10.33 -11.32 -0.29
CA GLU A 139 11.58 -12.08 -0.50
C GLU A 139 12.68 -11.23 -1.14
N SER A 140 12.31 -10.43 -2.16
CA SER A 140 13.23 -9.52 -2.83
C SER A 140 13.67 -8.39 -1.91
N LEU A 141 12.73 -7.87 -1.10
CA LEU A 141 12.98 -6.83 -0.13
C LEU A 141 13.93 -7.31 0.98
N TYR A 142 13.71 -8.49 1.56
CA TYR A 142 14.59 -9.07 2.57
C TYR A 142 16.02 -9.28 2.05
N ARG A 143 16.17 -9.81 0.83
CA ARG A 143 17.49 -9.91 0.18
C ARG A 143 18.16 -8.55 0.02
N SER A 144 17.39 -7.50 -0.26
CA SER A 144 17.94 -6.15 -0.38
C SER A 144 18.53 -5.61 0.93
N PHE A 145 18.04 -6.06 2.09
CA PHE A 145 18.54 -5.70 3.43
C PHE A 145 19.88 -6.34 3.77
N GLU A 146 20.32 -7.32 2.97
CA GLU A 146 21.63 -7.95 3.14
C GLU A 146 22.77 -7.07 2.63
N ALA A 147 22.46 -6.08 1.79
CA ALA A 147 23.44 -5.12 1.30
C ALA A 147 24.02 -4.30 2.48
N PRO A 148 25.36 -4.23 2.65
CA PRO A 148 25.99 -3.50 3.76
C PRO A 148 25.65 -2.01 3.81
N ASP A 149 25.33 -1.43 2.66
CA ASP A 149 24.99 -0.02 2.45
C ASP A 149 23.47 0.19 2.30
N HIS A 150 22.63 -0.80 2.65
CA HIS A 150 21.18 -0.63 2.55
C HIS A 150 20.71 0.58 3.39
N PRO A 151 19.93 1.50 2.81
CA PRO A 151 19.44 2.66 3.54
C PRO A 151 18.69 2.30 4.83
N PRO A 152 18.82 3.08 5.92
CA PRO A 152 18.14 2.77 7.18
C PRO A 152 16.62 3.02 7.12
N ASN A 153 16.12 3.60 6.02
CA ASN A 153 14.70 3.85 5.79
C ASN A 153 14.27 3.24 4.45
N VAL A 154 13.12 2.56 4.45
CA VAL A 154 12.44 2.09 3.25
C VAL A 154 11.12 2.86 3.12
N LEU A 155 10.79 3.30 1.90
CA LEU A 155 9.52 3.95 1.57
C LEU A 155 8.80 3.17 0.48
N LEU A 156 7.57 2.74 0.73
CA LEU A 156 6.69 2.08 -0.22
C LEU A 156 5.51 3.00 -0.55
N VAL A 157 5.39 3.43 -1.80
CA VAL A 157 4.26 4.25 -2.28
C VAL A 157 3.31 3.35 -3.08
N THR A 158 2.14 3.10 -2.51
CA THR A 158 1.23 2.02 -2.94
C THR A 158 -0.23 2.39 -2.63
N HIS A 159 -1.08 1.39 -2.38
CA HIS A 159 -2.53 1.48 -2.35
C HIS A 159 -3.10 0.86 -1.07
N GLY A 160 -4.38 1.14 -0.79
CA GLY A 160 -4.99 0.83 0.51
C GLY A 160 -5.04 -0.66 0.84
N LEU A 161 -5.52 -1.50 -0.08
CA LEU A 161 -5.59 -2.96 0.15
C LEU A 161 -4.18 -3.56 0.21
N THR A 162 -3.30 -3.12 -0.70
CA THR A 162 -1.91 -3.60 -0.77
C THR A 162 -1.14 -3.30 0.52
N MET A 163 -1.34 -2.15 1.17
CA MET A 163 -0.75 -1.85 2.48
C MET A 163 -1.23 -2.82 3.57
N ARG A 164 -2.53 -3.11 3.61
CA ARG A 164 -3.09 -4.05 4.59
C ARG A 164 -2.54 -5.46 4.39
N LEU A 165 -2.43 -5.91 3.14
CA LEU A 165 -1.89 -7.23 2.80
C LEU A 165 -0.38 -7.33 3.04
N PHE A 166 0.37 -6.24 2.81
CA PHE A 166 1.77 -6.14 3.22
C PHE A 166 1.91 -6.37 4.71
N CYS A 167 1.14 -5.65 5.53
CA CYS A 167 1.19 -5.79 6.98
C CYS A 167 0.70 -7.17 7.44
N MET A 168 -0.37 -7.71 6.83
CA MET A 168 -0.82 -9.08 7.10
C MET A 168 0.30 -10.08 6.86
N ARG A 169 0.98 -9.99 5.71
CA ARG A 169 2.08 -10.91 5.35
C ARG A 169 3.32 -10.72 6.24
N TRP A 170 3.59 -9.49 6.66
CA TRP A 170 4.73 -9.12 7.51
C TRP A 170 4.55 -9.57 8.96
N PHE A 171 3.37 -9.32 9.53
CA PHE A 171 3.06 -9.59 10.93
C PHE A 171 2.35 -10.93 11.15
N HIS A 172 2.17 -11.71 10.08
CA HIS A 172 1.47 -13.00 10.11
C HIS A 172 0.05 -12.89 10.67
N TRP A 173 -0.65 -11.79 10.35
CA TRP A 173 -2.03 -11.65 10.79
C TRP A 173 -2.93 -12.70 10.14
N SER A 174 -3.93 -13.15 10.90
CA SER A 174 -4.95 -14.05 10.38
C SER A 174 -5.80 -13.35 9.31
N VAL A 175 -6.46 -14.14 8.46
CA VAL A 175 -7.43 -13.60 7.49
C VAL A 175 -8.55 -12.85 8.22
N ALA A 176 -9.02 -13.36 9.37
CA ALA A 176 -10.05 -12.69 10.16
C ALA A 176 -9.62 -11.30 10.66
N GLU A 177 -8.36 -11.16 11.09
CA GLU A 177 -7.81 -9.85 11.44
C GLU A 177 -7.78 -8.93 10.22
N PHE A 178 -7.25 -9.38 9.09
CA PHE A 178 -7.19 -8.60 7.85
C PHE A 178 -8.57 -8.13 7.37
N GLU A 179 -9.55 -9.03 7.40
CA GLU A 179 -10.95 -8.79 7.01
C GLU A 179 -11.68 -7.84 7.97
N SER A 180 -11.07 -7.47 9.10
CA SER A 180 -11.62 -6.47 10.03
C SER A 180 -11.09 -5.05 9.78
N LEU A 181 -10.04 -4.91 8.96
CA LEU A 181 -9.31 -3.66 8.78
C LEU A 181 -9.91 -2.79 7.68
N SER A 182 -9.97 -1.48 7.93
CA SER A 182 -10.28 -0.46 6.94
C SER A 182 -9.04 -0.05 6.15
N ASN A 183 -9.24 0.35 4.88
CA ASN A 183 -8.17 0.97 4.11
C ASN A 183 -7.74 2.30 4.78
N PRO A 184 -6.43 2.62 4.85
CA PRO A 184 -5.96 3.95 5.24
C PRO A 184 -6.54 5.03 4.34
N GLY A 185 -6.69 6.25 4.82
CA GLY A 185 -7.08 7.41 4.01
C GLY A 185 -6.07 7.74 2.91
N ASN A 186 -6.48 8.55 1.92
CA ASN A 186 -5.57 9.01 0.87
C ASN A 186 -4.41 9.85 1.46
N GLY A 187 -3.19 9.60 0.98
CA GLY A 187 -1.98 10.20 1.53
C GLY A 187 -1.58 9.68 2.93
N GLU A 188 -2.35 8.78 3.54
CA GLU A 188 -2.07 8.29 4.89
C GLU A 188 -0.91 7.29 4.90
N THR A 189 -0.14 7.32 5.99
CA THR A 189 1.04 6.45 6.20
C THR A 189 0.80 5.33 7.21
N ARG A 190 1.59 4.27 7.13
CA ARG A 190 1.85 3.34 8.26
C ARG A 190 3.35 3.10 8.33
N ILE A 191 3.91 3.08 9.54
CA ILE A 191 5.36 2.95 9.74
C ILE A 191 5.62 1.70 10.57
N LEU A 192 6.35 0.76 9.99
CA LEU A 192 6.92 -0.34 10.73
C LEU A 192 8.27 0.13 11.29
N GLN A 193 8.38 0.14 12.62
CA GLN A 193 9.57 0.58 13.34
C GLN A 193 10.29 -0.63 13.93
N LEU A 194 11.60 -0.74 13.69
CA LEU A 194 12.42 -1.78 14.29
C LEU A 194 12.74 -1.39 15.75
N GLY A 195 12.28 -2.21 16.69
CA GLY A 195 12.59 -2.08 18.11
C GLY A 195 13.95 -2.66 18.48
N ASP A 196 14.39 -2.37 19.70
CA ASP A 196 15.66 -2.86 20.26
C ASP A 196 15.67 -4.39 20.42
N ASP A 197 14.50 -5.02 20.49
CA ASP A 197 14.30 -6.48 20.50
C ASP A 197 14.47 -7.13 19.11
N GLY A 198 14.76 -6.31 18.09
CA GLY A 198 14.94 -6.74 16.70
C GLY A 198 13.63 -7.07 15.98
N ARG A 199 12.47 -6.74 16.56
CA ARG A 199 11.15 -6.95 15.96
C ARG A 199 10.58 -5.64 15.45
N TYR A 200 9.72 -5.73 14.44
CA TYR A 200 8.99 -4.56 13.97
C TYR A 200 7.67 -4.42 14.71
N THR A 201 7.25 -3.19 14.95
CA THR A 201 5.89 -2.83 15.38
C THR A 201 5.34 -1.73 14.50
N LEU A 202 4.02 -1.63 14.38
CA LEU A 202 3.39 -0.48 13.72
C LEU A 202 3.39 0.73 14.65
N ASP A 203 3.66 1.90 14.09
CA ASP A 203 3.53 3.19 14.78
C ASP A 203 2.11 3.41 15.31
N ARG A 204 1.11 2.96 14.54
CA ARG A 204 -0.31 2.97 14.93
C ARG A 204 -1.10 1.89 14.21
N PRO A 205 -2.18 1.37 14.82
CA PRO A 205 -2.99 0.33 14.19
C PRO A 205 -3.73 0.83 12.94
N PHE A 206 -4.18 -0.09 12.10
CA PHE A 206 -5.22 0.21 11.12
C PHE A 206 -6.55 0.38 11.85
N GLU A 207 -7.43 1.23 11.30
CA GLU A 207 -8.79 1.30 11.77
C GLU A 207 -9.50 -0.04 11.53
N ARG A 208 -10.35 -0.45 12.47
CA ARG A 208 -11.17 -1.65 12.36
C ARG A 208 -12.62 -1.25 12.17
N TRP A 209 -13.29 -1.82 11.17
CA TRP A 209 -14.72 -1.61 10.94
C TRP A 209 -15.59 -2.66 11.62
N ARG A 210 -14.99 -3.75 12.11
CA ARG A 210 -15.64 -4.78 12.93
C ARG A 210 -14.64 -5.48 13.87
N THR A 211 -15.15 -6.28 14.78
CA THR A 211 -14.33 -7.23 15.56
C THR A 211 -13.93 -8.41 14.68
N PRO A 212 -12.66 -8.87 14.67
CA PRO A 212 -12.23 -10.09 13.98
C PRO A 212 -12.97 -11.33 14.51
N GLU A 213 -13.43 -12.20 13.61
CA GLU A 213 -14.11 -13.46 13.94
C GLU A 213 -13.26 -14.65 13.44
N PRO A 214 -12.25 -15.11 14.20
CA PRO A 214 -11.44 -16.26 13.80
C PRO A 214 -12.18 -17.58 14.01
N TYR A 215 -11.93 -18.58 13.14
CA TYR A 215 -12.51 -19.93 13.25
C TYR A 215 -11.84 -20.83 14.29
N GLY A 216 -10.95 -20.27 15.12
CA GLY A 216 -10.13 -20.98 16.09
C GLY A 216 -8.78 -20.31 16.30
N VAL A 217 -7.89 -20.99 17.03
CA VAL A 217 -6.51 -20.51 17.25
C VAL A 217 -5.75 -20.66 15.92
N THR A 218 -5.45 -19.52 15.31
CA THR A 218 -4.54 -19.40 14.17
C THR A 218 -3.30 -18.65 14.68
N GLY A 219 -2.12 -19.17 14.35
CA GLY A 219 -0.83 -18.82 14.99
C GLY A 219 -0.26 -17.46 14.61
#